data_AF-A0A3P8G2Y6-F1
#
_entry.id   AF-A0A3P8G2Y6-F1
#
_cell.length_a   1.000
_cell.length_b   1.000
_cell.length_c   1.000
_cell.angle_alpha   90.00
_cell.angle_beta   90.00
_cell.angle_gamma   90.00
#
_symmetry.space_group_name_H-M   'P 1'
#
loop_
_entity.id
_entity.type
_entity.pdbx_description
1 polymer ?
#
loop_
_entity_poly.entity_id
_entity_poly.type
_entity_poly.pdbx_seq_one_letter_code
_entity_poly.pdbx_strand_id
1 'polypeptide(L)'
;MDKIQERRNKKAAINTSRTRAEKAKAQVEYTEVNKQVKRSIRNDKRKYVDLATTAKKAAREGNMRQLYDTTKRLSGNHRKPERPVKSKEGKVFTNIEEQRNRWV
;
A
#
# COMPACT_ATOMS: atom_id res chain seq x y z
N MET A 1 -3.73 -6.81 -8.75
CA MET A 1 -3.25 -8.19 -8.49
C MET A 1 -2.95 -8.93 -9.78
N ASP A 2 -3.50 -8.45 -10.89
CA ASP A 2 -3.55 -9.14 -12.18
C ASP A 2 -2.16 -9.37 -12.77
N LYS A 3 -1.23 -8.41 -12.62
CA LYS A 3 0.16 -8.54 -13.09
C LYS A 3 0.95 -9.65 -12.39
N ILE A 4 0.64 -9.95 -11.13
CA ILE A 4 1.28 -11.05 -10.39
C ILE A 4 0.74 -12.39 -10.93
N GLN A 5 -0.55 -12.46 -11.19
CA GLN A 5 -1.19 -13.64 -11.77
C GLN A 5 -0.70 -13.89 -13.20
N GLU A 6 -0.58 -12.84 -14.00
CA GLU A 6 -0.03 -12.89 -15.35
C GLU A 6 1.40 -13.46 -15.37
N ARG A 7 2.27 -12.97 -14.46
CA ARG A 7 3.63 -13.51 -14.30
C ARG A 7 3.60 -15.02 -13.97
N ARG A 8 2.69 -15.46 -13.11
CA ARG A 8 2.53 -16.88 -12.74
C ARG A 8 2.08 -17.71 -13.95
N ASN A 9 1.13 -17.22 -14.73
CA ASN A 9 0.65 -17.89 -15.93
C ASN A 9 1.77 -18.03 -16.98
N LYS A 10 2.56 -16.97 -17.23
CA LYS A 10 3.73 -17.04 -18.12
C LYS A 10 4.80 -18.01 -17.61
N LYS A 11 4.98 -18.10 -16.28
CA LYS A 11 5.88 -19.10 -15.69
C LYS A 11 5.39 -20.53 -15.90
N ALA A 12 4.08 -20.76 -15.81
CA ALA A 12 3.49 -22.06 -16.10
C ALA A 12 3.72 -22.47 -17.56
N ALA A 13 3.54 -21.56 -18.51
CA ALA A 13 3.78 -21.81 -19.94
C ALA A 13 5.23 -22.27 -20.24
N ILE A 14 6.22 -21.71 -19.54
CA ILE A 14 7.63 -22.16 -19.64
C ILE A 14 7.79 -23.60 -19.13
N ASN A 15 7.13 -23.95 -18.03
CA ASN A 15 7.25 -25.26 -17.42
C ASN A 15 6.56 -26.36 -18.24
N THR A 16 5.49 -26.02 -18.97
CA THR A 16 4.74 -26.94 -19.83
C THR A 16 5.27 -27.04 -21.26
N SER A 17 6.22 -26.18 -21.65
CA SER A 17 6.80 -26.17 -23.00
C SER A 17 7.54 -27.48 -23.30
N ARG A 18 7.25 -28.09 -24.46
CA ARG A 18 7.85 -29.37 -24.87
C ARG A 18 9.13 -29.18 -25.69
N THR A 19 9.18 -28.17 -26.55
CA THR A 19 10.35 -27.91 -27.40
C THR A 19 11.21 -26.76 -26.87
N ARG A 20 12.50 -26.77 -27.23
CA ARG A 20 13.46 -25.74 -26.81
C ARG A 20 13.11 -24.35 -27.37
N ALA A 21 12.54 -24.30 -28.58
CA ALA A 21 12.13 -23.07 -29.24
C ALA A 21 10.92 -22.42 -28.55
N GLU A 22 9.89 -23.20 -28.18
CA GLU A 22 8.74 -22.71 -27.42
C GLU A 22 9.17 -22.18 -26.05
N LYS A 23 10.04 -22.92 -25.36
CA LYS A 23 10.56 -22.51 -24.06
C LYS A 23 11.31 -21.18 -24.16
N ALA A 24 12.10 -20.97 -25.22
CA ALA A 24 12.80 -19.71 -25.46
C ALA A 24 11.83 -18.53 -25.66
N LYS A 25 10.77 -18.72 -26.46
CA LYS A 25 9.72 -17.69 -26.67
C LYS A 25 9.01 -17.34 -25.36
N ALA A 26 8.54 -18.36 -24.62
CA ALA A 26 7.85 -18.16 -23.34
C ALA A 26 8.76 -17.51 -22.29
N GLN A 27 10.07 -17.80 -22.32
CA GLN A 27 11.06 -17.18 -21.43
C GLN A 27 11.19 -15.68 -21.69
N VAL A 28 11.19 -15.25 -22.96
CA VAL A 28 11.24 -13.81 -23.32
C VAL A 28 10.03 -13.09 -22.74
N GLU A 29 8.81 -13.60 -22.96
CA GLU A 29 7.59 -13.00 -22.43
C GLU A 29 7.58 -12.93 -20.90
N TYR A 30 8.02 -14.00 -20.22
CA TYR A 30 8.13 -14.00 -18.76
C TYR A 30 9.11 -12.94 -18.24
N THR A 31 10.24 -12.72 -18.94
CA THR A 31 11.23 -11.73 -18.49
C THR A 31 10.68 -10.31 -18.52
N GLU A 32 9.86 -9.97 -19.52
CA GLU A 32 9.22 -8.66 -19.63
C GLU A 32 8.21 -8.43 -18.51
N VAL A 33 7.27 -9.37 -18.31
CA VAL A 33 6.27 -9.27 -17.24
C VAL A 33 6.94 -9.26 -15.86
N ASN A 34 7.99 -10.06 -15.65
CA ASN A 34 8.74 -10.07 -14.40
C ASN A 34 9.46 -8.74 -14.12
N LYS A 35 10.02 -8.09 -15.15
CA LYS A 35 10.59 -6.73 -15.02
C LYS A 35 9.52 -5.73 -14.59
N GLN A 36 8.32 -5.81 -15.18
CA GLN A 36 7.22 -4.92 -14.84
C GLN A 36 6.77 -5.10 -13.38
N VAL A 37 6.61 -6.34 -12.91
CA VAL A 37 6.26 -6.65 -11.52
C VAL A 37 7.33 -6.15 -10.55
N LYS A 38 8.63 -6.32 -10.86
CA LYS A 38 9.71 -5.79 -10.00
C LYS A 38 9.68 -4.26 -9.93
N ARG A 39 9.38 -3.57 -11.03
CA ARG A 39 9.23 -2.11 -11.06
C ARG A 39 8.04 -1.66 -10.22
N SER A 40 6.89 -2.33 -10.30
CA SER A 40 5.72 -1.96 -9.50
C SER A 40 5.99 -2.11 -8.00
N ILE A 41 6.61 -3.22 -7.57
CA ILE A 41 6.99 -3.43 -6.16
C ILE A 41 7.91 -2.32 -5.66
N ARG A 42 8.89 -1.91 -6.48
CA ARG A 42 9.79 -0.80 -6.12
C ARG A 42 9.03 0.52 -5.99
N ASN A 43 8.10 0.80 -6.90
CA ASN A 43 7.28 2.02 -6.84
C ASN A 43 6.37 2.02 -5.62
N ASP A 44 5.75 0.89 -5.27
CA ASP A 44 4.91 0.80 -4.08
C ASP A 44 5.72 1.00 -2.79
N LYS A 45 6.94 0.43 -2.73
CA LYS A 45 7.87 0.70 -1.62
C LYS A 45 8.21 2.19 -1.51
N ARG A 46 8.48 2.87 -2.64
CA ARG A 46 8.74 4.32 -2.65
C ARG A 46 7.54 5.12 -2.16
N LYS A 47 6.34 4.84 -2.67
CA LYS A 47 5.10 5.48 -2.20
C LYS A 47 4.90 5.36 -0.70
N TYR A 48 5.20 4.19 -0.13
CA TYR A 48 5.09 4.00 1.32
C TYR A 48 6.10 4.86 2.10
N VAL A 49 7.36 4.93 1.62
CA VAL A 49 8.39 5.80 2.21
C VAL A 49 8.00 7.28 2.09
N ASP A 50 7.49 7.72 0.94
CA ASP A 50 7.08 9.10 0.70
C ASP A 50 5.90 9.51 1.61
N LEU A 51 4.96 8.59 1.87
CA LEU A 51 3.89 8.82 2.85
C LEU A 51 4.44 8.98 4.26
N ALA A 52 5.43 8.16 4.65
CA ALA A 52 6.07 8.25 5.96
C ALA A 52 6.87 9.56 6.13
N THR A 53 7.57 10.02 5.09
CA THR A 53 8.27 11.31 5.13
C THR A 53 7.30 12.49 5.21
N THR A 54 6.15 12.39 4.52
CA THR A 54 5.07 13.39 4.61
C THR A 54 4.48 13.47 6.02
N ALA A 55 4.20 12.31 6.64
CA ALA A 55 3.73 12.25 8.02
C ALA A 55 4.74 12.90 8.99
N LYS A 56 6.04 12.58 8.84
CA LYS A 56 7.10 13.19 9.65
C LYS A 56 7.16 14.71 9.49
N LYS A 57 6.95 15.24 8.28
CA LYS A 57 6.91 16.67 8.02
C LYS A 57 5.70 17.33 8.69
N ALA A 58 4.51 16.76 8.54
CA ALA A 58 3.28 17.25 9.18
C ALA A 58 3.41 17.30 10.71
N ALA A 59 4.06 16.30 11.33
CA ALA A 59 4.35 16.31 12.77
C ALA A 59 5.26 17.46 13.20
N ARG A 60 6.28 17.79 12.39
CA ARG A 60 7.20 18.91 12.65
C ARG A 60 6.51 20.27 12.52
N GLU A 61 5.60 20.40 11.57
CA GLU A 61 4.84 21.63 11.30
C GLU A 61 3.64 21.80 12.23
N GLY A 62 3.34 20.83 13.10
CA GLY A 62 2.17 20.86 13.99
C GLY A 62 0.83 20.60 13.30
N ASN A 63 0.84 20.14 12.05
CA ASN A 63 -0.39 19.82 11.30
C ASN A 63 -0.94 18.44 11.70
N MET A 64 -1.60 18.38 12.85
CA MET A 64 -2.10 17.14 13.45
C MET A 64 -3.15 16.43 12.60
N ARG A 65 -3.98 17.19 11.87
CA ARG A 65 -4.98 16.61 10.96
C ARG A 65 -4.33 15.82 9.82
N GLN A 66 -3.35 16.40 9.13
CA GLN A 66 -2.63 15.71 8.06
C GLN A 66 -1.81 14.52 8.59
N LEU A 67 -1.20 14.67 9.77
CA LEU A 67 -0.51 13.58 10.44
C LEU A 67 -1.43 12.38 10.70
N TYR A 68 -2.64 12.62 11.22
CA TYR A 68 -3.60 11.55 11.51
C TYR A 68 -4.06 10.84 10.23
N ASP A 69 -4.46 11.59 9.19
CA ASP A 69 -4.96 11.01 7.94
C ASP A 69 -3.88 10.20 7.20
N THR A 70 -2.63 10.68 7.19
CA THR A 70 -1.49 9.96 6.59
C THR A 70 -1.12 8.71 7.38
N THR A 71 -1.08 8.78 8.71
CA THR A 71 -0.82 7.64 9.59
C THR A 71 -1.91 6.57 9.47
N LYS A 72 -3.18 6.98 9.36
CA LYS A 72 -4.32 6.08 9.11
C LYS A 72 -4.22 5.37 7.76
N ARG A 73 -3.71 6.05 6.72
CA ARG A 73 -3.39 5.40 5.43
C ARG A 73 -2.22 4.43 5.53
N LEU A 74 -1.18 4.75 6.31
CA LEU A 74 0.00 3.91 6.52
C LEU A 74 -0.31 2.64 7.33
N SER A 75 -1.14 2.75 8.37
CA SER A 75 -1.52 1.62 9.23
C SER A 75 -2.40 0.58 8.52
N GLY A 76 -2.87 0.89 7.31
CA GLY A 76 -3.78 0.05 6.54
C GLY A 76 -5.11 -0.19 7.26
N ASN A 77 -5.87 -1.18 6.80
CA ASN A 77 -7.11 -1.60 7.43
C ASN A 77 -6.80 -2.45 8.68
N HIS A 78 -6.49 -1.80 9.79
CA HIS A 78 -6.48 -2.46 11.10
C HIS A 78 -7.93 -2.72 11.57
N ARG A 79 -8.15 -3.78 12.37
CA ARG A 79 -9.46 -3.99 13.04
C ARG A 79 -9.83 -2.72 13.79
N LYS A 80 -11.11 -2.32 13.72
CA LYS A 80 -11.58 -1.12 14.43
C LYS A 80 -11.13 -1.24 15.90
N PRO A 81 -10.46 -0.21 16.47
CA PRO A 81 -10.19 -0.22 17.90
C PRO A 81 -11.53 -0.29 18.62
N GLU A 82 -11.65 -1.24 19.55
CA GLU A 82 -12.84 -1.43 20.40
C GLU A 82 -13.11 -0.22 21.29
N ARG A 83 -12.12 0.68 21.43
CA ARG A 83 -12.18 1.89 22.25
C ARG A 83 -12.54 3.12 21.40
N PRO A 84 -13.66 3.80 21.72
CA PRO A 84 -14.02 5.08 21.13
C PRO A 84 -13.01 6.20 21.44
N VAL A 85 -12.92 7.18 20.55
CA VAL A 85 -12.08 8.37 20.75
C VAL A 85 -12.72 9.28 21.81
N LYS A 86 -11.96 9.68 22.84
CA LYS A 86 -12.41 10.57 23.93
C LYS A 86 -11.82 11.98 23.83
N SER A 87 -12.54 12.99 24.31
CA SER A 87 -12.09 14.38 24.47
C SER A 87 -11.08 14.52 25.62
N LYS A 88 -10.49 15.72 25.80
CA LYS A 88 -9.57 16.01 26.91
C LYS A 88 -10.27 15.89 28.27
N GLU A 89 -11.59 16.11 28.29
CA GLU A 89 -12.50 16.04 29.43
C GLU A 89 -13.09 14.62 29.62
N GLY A 90 -12.66 13.64 28.82
CA GLY A 90 -13.07 12.25 28.94
C GLY A 90 -14.40 11.88 28.25
N LYS A 91 -15.06 12.82 27.57
CA LYS A 91 -16.32 12.56 26.84
C LYS A 91 -16.06 11.79 25.55
N VAL A 92 -16.85 10.75 25.26
CA VAL A 92 -16.73 9.94 24.04
C VAL A 92 -17.30 10.72 22.84
N PHE A 93 -16.53 10.81 21.75
CA PHE A 93 -17.01 11.37 20.49
C PHE A 93 -17.78 10.32 19.71
N THR A 94 -19.07 10.60 19.48
CA THR A 94 -19.97 9.75 18.70
C THR A 94 -20.01 10.15 17.22
N ASN A 95 -19.72 11.43 16.90
CA ASN A 95 -19.75 11.97 15.53
C ASN A 95 -18.33 12.04 14.90
N ILE A 96 -18.23 11.72 13.60
CA ILE A 96 -16.98 11.78 12.81
C ILE A 96 -16.47 13.22 12.64
N GLU A 97 -17.37 14.20 12.56
CA GLU A 97 -16.98 15.62 12.50
C GLU A 97 -16.32 16.08 13.81
N GLU A 98 -16.87 15.68 14.96
CA GLU A 98 -16.30 16.01 16.27
C GLU A 98 -14.90 15.38 16.45
N GLN A 99 -14.71 14.14 15.98
CA GLN A 99 -13.39 13.51 15.98
C GLN A 99 -12.36 14.25 15.12
N ARG A 100 -12.79 14.86 14.02
CA ARG A 100 -11.94 15.67 13.14
C ARG A 100 -11.63 17.04 13.73
N ASN A 101 -12.63 17.67 14.35
CA ASN A 101 -12.50 18.99 14.99
C ASN A 101 -11.60 18.96 16.24
N ARG A 102 -11.33 17.79 16.83
CA ARG A 102 -10.33 17.62 17.89
C ARG A 102 -8.90 18.03 17.47
N TRP A 103 -8.56 17.83 16.20
CA TRP A 103 -7.19 17.99 15.68
C TRP A 103 -7.00 19.29 14.88
N VAL A 104 -7.97 20.20 14.97
CA VAL A 104 -7.88 21.61 14.58
C VAL A 104 -7.22 22.38 15.72
#